data_AF-A0A7S2KHQ2-F1
#
_entry.id   AF-A0A7S2KHQ2-F1
#
_cell.length_a   1.000
_cell.length_b   1.000
_cell.length_c   1.000
_cell.angle_alpha   90.00
_cell.angle_beta   90.00
_cell.angle_gamma   90.00
#
_symmetry.space_group_name_H-M   'P 1'
#
loop_
_entity.id
_entity.type
_entity.pdbx_description
1 polymer ?
#
loop_
_entity_poly.entity_id
_entity_poly.type
_entity_poly.pdbx_seq_one_letter_code
_entity_poly.pdbx_strand_id
1 'polypeptide(L)'
;KELVEDAKRQPGVQVHAGGAPLPGDGYFFPPTIISGLKEGTRLVDEEQFGPVLPVITYADVDDVIDRANGTNFGLGGSVWGPVEKAAEAANRMDSGTVWVNSHAILSPDVPFGGRKESGVGRQMGESTVDDNTEKKIVRIPKAKKSKL
;
A
#
# COMPACT_ATOMS: atom_id res chain seq x y z
N LYS A 1 -1.45 15.46 -13.10
CA LYS A 1 -1.51 15.82 -14.54
C LYS A 1 -0.40 15.14 -15.34
N GLU A 2 0.88 15.29 -14.98
CA GLU A 2 2.00 14.72 -15.73
C GLU A 2 1.88 13.20 -15.95
N LEU A 3 1.64 12.41 -14.89
CA LEU A 3 1.50 10.95 -15.00
C LEU A 3 0.37 10.52 -15.94
N VAL A 4 -0.72 11.29 -16.01
CA VAL A 4 -1.84 11.02 -16.91
C VAL A 4 -1.46 11.32 -18.36
N GLU A 5 -0.71 12.39 -18.61
CA GLU A 5 -0.23 12.73 -19.95
C GLU A 5 0.84 11.74 -20.44
N ASP A 6 1.70 11.23 -19.54
CA ASP A 6 2.63 10.15 -19.85
C ASP A 6 1.88 8.85 -20.21
N ALA A 7 0.90 8.45 -19.38
CA ALA A 7 0.08 7.27 -19.62
C ALA A 7 -0.64 7.31 -20.98
N LYS A 8 -1.21 8.47 -21.37
CA LYS A 8 -1.90 8.62 -22.67
C LYS A 8 -1.00 8.41 -23.89
N ARG A 9 0.32 8.50 -23.74
CA ARG A 9 1.27 8.26 -24.84
C ARG A 9 1.58 6.78 -25.03
N GLN A 10 1.16 5.92 -24.11
CA GLN A 10 1.40 4.50 -24.21
C GLN A 10 0.45 3.85 -25.24
N PRO A 11 0.94 2.86 -26.01
CA PRO A 11 0.10 2.18 -26.99
C PRO A 11 -1.01 1.37 -26.31
N GLY A 12 -2.22 1.40 -26.88
CA GLY A 12 -3.36 0.62 -26.37
C GLY A 12 -4.07 1.21 -25.16
N VAL A 13 -3.66 2.39 -24.69
CA VAL A 13 -4.30 3.07 -23.56
C VAL A 13 -5.66 3.64 -23.95
N GLN A 14 -6.61 3.49 -23.04
CA GLN A 14 -7.94 4.07 -23.14
C GLN A 14 -8.28 4.84 -21.86
N VAL A 15 -8.68 6.10 -22.02
CA VAL A 15 -9.23 6.93 -20.94
C VAL A 15 -10.75 6.79 -20.99
N HIS A 16 -11.35 6.23 -19.94
CA HIS A 16 -12.79 5.98 -19.86
C HIS A 16 -13.56 7.15 -19.23
N ALA A 17 -12.91 7.87 -18.33
CA ALA A 17 -13.47 9.02 -17.63
C ALA A 17 -12.35 9.99 -17.25
N GLY A 18 -12.69 11.28 -17.13
CA GLY A 18 -11.75 12.32 -16.71
C GLY A 18 -10.58 12.50 -17.67
N GLY A 19 -9.36 12.54 -17.12
CA GLY A 19 -8.13 12.55 -17.89
C GLY A 19 -7.57 13.95 -18.20
N ALA A 20 -8.26 15.03 -17.84
CA ALA A 20 -7.74 16.38 -17.98
C ALA A 20 -8.23 17.26 -16.82
N PRO A 21 -7.45 18.28 -16.39
CA PRO A 21 -7.91 19.25 -15.40
C PRO A 21 -9.22 19.91 -15.83
N LEU A 22 -10.07 20.24 -14.86
CA LEU A 22 -11.29 21.01 -15.13
C LEU A 22 -10.94 22.47 -15.46
N PRO A 23 -11.71 23.15 -16.34
CA PRO A 23 -11.52 24.57 -16.60
C PRO A 23 -11.89 25.41 -15.38
N GLY A 24 -11.28 26.60 -15.27
CA GLY A 24 -11.50 27.55 -14.17
C GLY A 24 -10.33 27.62 -13.21
N ASP A 25 -10.53 28.36 -12.12
CA ASP A 25 -9.52 28.55 -11.08
C ASP A 25 -9.48 27.38 -10.10
N GLY A 26 -8.29 27.07 -9.58
CA GLY A 26 -8.07 26.01 -8.58
C GLY A 26 -7.33 24.77 -9.11
N TYR A 27 -7.16 23.77 -8.24
CA TYR A 27 -6.39 22.55 -8.51
C TYR A 27 -7.30 21.33 -8.75
N PHE A 28 -8.36 21.51 -9.53
CA PHE A 28 -9.36 20.48 -9.74
C PHE A 28 -8.96 19.52 -10.86
N PHE A 29 -8.82 18.24 -10.49
CA PHE A 29 -8.64 17.13 -11.42
C PHE A 29 -9.79 16.14 -11.24
N PRO A 30 -10.56 15.80 -12.29
CA PRO A 30 -11.71 14.93 -12.16
C PRO A 30 -11.27 13.48 -11.89
N PRO A 31 -12.12 12.67 -11.22
CA PRO A 31 -11.94 11.22 -11.17
C PRO A 31 -11.68 10.66 -12.57
N THR A 32 -10.57 9.94 -12.70
CA THR A 32 -10.04 9.50 -13.99
C THR A 32 -9.84 8.00 -13.97
N ILE A 33 -10.41 7.29 -14.97
CA ILE A 33 -10.27 5.84 -15.11
C ILE A 33 -9.52 5.57 -16.41
N ILE A 34 -8.41 4.83 -16.33
CA ILE A 34 -7.55 4.54 -17.48
C ILE A 34 -7.27 3.04 -17.52
N SER A 35 -7.46 2.41 -18.68
CA SER A 35 -7.10 1.00 -18.92
C SER A 35 -6.11 0.86 -20.07
N GLY A 36 -5.67 -0.37 -20.33
CA GLY A 36 -4.68 -0.68 -21.36
C GLY A 36 -3.25 -0.34 -20.94
N LEU A 37 -3.04 -0.17 -19.63
CA LEU A 37 -1.75 0.06 -19.01
C LEU A 37 -1.13 -1.27 -18.57
N LYS A 38 0.18 -1.24 -18.35
CA LYS A 38 0.98 -2.33 -17.81
C LYS A 38 2.01 -1.80 -16.82
N GLU A 39 2.54 -2.69 -16.00
CA GLU A 39 3.70 -2.46 -15.15
C GLU A 39 4.86 -1.89 -15.97
N GLY A 40 5.65 -0.98 -15.39
CA GLY A 40 6.65 -0.19 -16.11
C GLY A 40 6.11 1.14 -16.64
N THR A 41 4.80 1.36 -16.63
CA THR A 41 4.24 2.70 -16.89
C THR A 41 4.26 3.51 -15.62
N ARG A 42 4.73 4.76 -15.69
CA ARG A 42 4.86 5.66 -14.53
C ARG A 42 3.56 5.80 -13.72
N LEU A 43 2.41 5.86 -14.39
CA LEU A 43 1.10 5.95 -13.71
C LEU A 43 0.75 4.70 -12.89
N VAL A 44 1.34 3.54 -13.21
CA VAL A 44 1.16 2.28 -12.49
C VAL A 44 2.19 2.16 -11.37
N ASP A 45 3.45 2.51 -11.65
CA ASP A 45 4.57 2.25 -10.75
C ASP A 45 4.81 3.38 -9.71
N GLU A 46 4.47 4.63 -10.06
CA GLU A 46 4.66 5.80 -9.19
C GLU A 46 3.37 6.12 -8.42
N GLU A 47 3.53 6.54 -7.15
CA GLU A 47 2.40 6.97 -6.33
C GLU A 47 1.84 8.31 -6.83
N GLN A 48 0.68 8.24 -7.47
CA GLN A 48 0.05 9.39 -8.12
C GLN A 48 -0.65 10.37 -7.15
N PHE A 49 -1.01 9.91 -5.95
CA PHE A 49 -1.65 10.69 -4.86
C PHE A 49 -2.84 11.57 -5.31
N GLY A 50 -3.50 11.16 -6.41
CA GLY A 50 -4.54 11.92 -7.10
C GLY A 50 -5.74 11.04 -7.44
N PRO A 51 -6.78 11.61 -8.04
CA PRO A 51 -8.01 10.90 -8.34
C PRO A 51 -7.91 10.13 -9.66
N VAL A 52 -6.85 9.35 -9.88
CA VAL A 52 -6.64 8.53 -11.08
C VAL A 52 -6.56 7.06 -10.69
N LEU A 53 -7.38 6.23 -11.35
CA LEU A 53 -7.42 4.79 -11.18
C LEU A 53 -6.94 4.09 -12.46
N PRO A 54 -5.72 3.54 -12.47
CA PRO A 54 -5.29 2.60 -13.51
C PRO A 54 -5.99 1.26 -13.33
N VAL A 55 -6.47 0.68 -14.43
CA VAL A 55 -7.13 -0.63 -14.47
C VAL A 55 -6.32 -1.56 -15.37
N ILE A 56 -5.77 -2.61 -14.78
CA ILE A 56 -4.94 -3.61 -15.45
C ILE A 56 -5.64 -4.96 -15.36
N THR A 57 -5.71 -5.66 -16.49
CA THR A 57 -6.31 -6.99 -16.54
C THR A 57 -5.28 -8.07 -16.19
N TYR A 58 -5.79 -9.20 -15.72
CA TYR A 58 -5.03 -10.42 -15.49
C TYR A 58 -5.86 -11.63 -15.92
N ALA A 59 -5.19 -12.76 -16.15
CA ALA A 59 -5.83 -14.03 -16.50
C ALA A 59 -5.51 -15.15 -15.51
N ASP A 60 -4.42 -15.00 -14.76
CA ASP A 60 -3.93 -15.99 -13.80
C ASP A 60 -3.70 -15.31 -12.43
N VAL A 61 -4.11 -16.01 -11.38
CA VAL A 61 -4.08 -15.47 -10.01
C VAL A 61 -2.65 -15.48 -9.45
N ASP A 62 -1.82 -16.44 -9.84
CA ASP A 62 -0.44 -16.48 -9.38
C ASP A 62 0.36 -15.35 -10.02
N ASP A 63 0.22 -15.17 -11.34
CA ASP A 63 0.81 -14.05 -12.10
C ASP A 63 0.42 -12.68 -11.53
N VAL A 64 -0.87 -12.45 -11.26
CA VAL A 64 -1.30 -11.13 -10.77
C VAL A 64 -0.81 -10.81 -9.37
N ILE A 65 -0.64 -11.82 -8.51
CA ILE A 65 -0.07 -11.63 -7.17
C ILE A 65 1.41 -11.26 -7.29
N ASP A 66 2.17 -11.94 -8.14
CA ASP A 66 3.58 -11.63 -8.37
C ASP A 66 3.76 -10.21 -8.94
N ARG A 67 2.89 -9.82 -9.89
CA ARG A 67 2.86 -8.46 -10.44
C ARG A 67 2.47 -7.41 -9.41
N ALA A 68 1.45 -7.66 -8.59
CA ALA A 68 1.05 -6.75 -7.52
C ALA A 68 2.16 -6.59 -6.47
N ASN A 69 2.93 -7.64 -6.21
CA ASN A 69 4.10 -7.61 -5.33
C ASN A 69 5.35 -6.99 -5.98
N GLY A 70 5.36 -6.77 -7.29
CA GLY A 70 6.50 -6.26 -8.06
C GLY A 70 6.83 -4.78 -7.83
N THR A 71 6.01 -4.05 -7.08
CA THR A 71 6.28 -2.67 -6.67
C THR A 71 7.25 -2.59 -5.48
N ASN A 72 7.96 -1.47 -5.34
CA ASN A 72 8.77 -1.15 -4.16
C ASN A 72 7.93 -0.82 -2.92
N PHE A 73 6.63 -0.58 -3.09
CA PHE A 73 5.72 -0.24 -2.01
C PHE A 73 4.99 -1.47 -1.43
N GLY A 74 4.40 -1.30 -0.25
CA GLY A 74 3.70 -2.37 0.47
C GLY A 74 2.90 -1.85 1.66
N LEU A 75 2.20 -0.72 1.50
CA LEU A 75 1.42 -0.13 2.59
C LEU A 75 0.16 -0.94 2.87
N GLY A 76 -0.74 -1.00 1.89
CA GLY A 76 -1.97 -1.76 1.97
C GLY A 76 -2.51 -2.16 0.60
N GLY A 77 -3.34 -3.20 0.57
CA GLY A 77 -4.01 -3.67 -0.64
C GLY A 77 -5.31 -4.39 -0.31
N SER A 78 -6.18 -4.61 -1.30
CA SER A 78 -7.39 -5.40 -1.08
C SER A 78 -7.60 -6.48 -2.14
N VAL A 79 -8.19 -7.58 -1.69
CA VAL A 79 -8.55 -8.73 -2.52
C VAL A 79 -10.05 -8.94 -2.43
N TRP A 80 -10.70 -9.12 -3.58
CA TRP A 80 -12.14 -9.24 -3.69
C TRP A 80 -12.51 -10.57 -4.35
N GLY A 81 -13.42 -11.33 -3.73
CA GLY A 81 -13.84 -12.63 -4.23
C GLY A 81 -14.41 -13.55 -3.14
N PRO A 82 -14.59 -14.86 -3.43
CA PRO A 82 -14.94 -15.86 -2.43
C PRO A 82 -13.94 -15.81 -1.27
N VAL A 83 -14.44 -15.79 -0.03
CA VAL A 83 -13.66 -15.44 1.17
C VAL A 83 -12.41 -16.31 1.33
N GLU A 84 -12.53 -17.62 1.11
CA GLU A 84 -11.44 -18.57 1.27
C GLU A 84 -10.32 -18.30 0.26
N LYS A 85 -10.67 -18.16 -1.03
CA LYS A 85 -9.71 -17.86 -2.10
C LYS A 85 -9.10 -16.47 -1.95
N ALA A 86 -9.90 -15.50 -1.55
CA ALA A 86 -9.44 -14.14 -1.32
C ALA A 86 -8.49 -14.07 -0.12
N ALA A 87 -8.73 -14.84 0.94
CA ALA A 87 -7.83 -14.95 2.08
C ALA A 87 -6.51 -15.65 1.72
N GLU A 88 -6.54 -16.70 0.91
CA GLU A 88 -5.32 -17.35 0.38
C GLU A 88 -4.47 -16.37 -0.44
N ALA A 89 -5.09 -15.62 -1.36
CA ALA A 89 -4.40 -14.59 -2.13
C ALA A 89 -3.90 -13.45 -1.22
N ALA A 90 -4.70 -13.00 -0.26
CA ALA A 90 -4.32 -11.94 0.68
C ALA A 90 -3.07 -12.30 1.50
N ASN A 91 -2.93 -13.56 1.91
CA ASN A 91 -1.74 -14.04 2.63
C ASN A 91 -0.45 -13.98 1.80
N ARG A 92 -0.55 -13.93 0.47
CA ARG A 92 0.59 -13.86 -0.46
C ARG A 92 0.95 -12.43 -0.86
N MET A 93 0.14 -11.45 -0.50
CA MET A 93 0.42 -10.04 -0.78
C MET A 93 1.51 -9.51 0.15
N ASP A 94 2.53 -8.87 -0.42
CA ASP A 94 3.64 -8.25 0.30
C ASP A 94 3.32 -6.82 0.74
N SER A 95 2.27 -6.73 1.56
CA SER A 95 1.76 -5.48 2.14
C SER A 95 1.65 -5.57 3.66
N GLY A 96 1.63 -4.41 4.31
CA GLY A 96 1.44 -4.31 5.76
C GLY A 96 0.03 -4.68 6.22
N THR A 97 -0.98 -4.23 5.47
CA THR A 97 -2.40 -4.57 5.70
C THR A 97 -3.03 -5.04 4.41
N VAL A 98 -3.80 -6.13 4.46
CA VAL A 98 -4.54 -6.63 3.31
C VAL A 98 -6.00 -6.82 3.71
N TRP A 99 -6.91 -6.18 2.99
CA TRP A 99 -8.34 -6.28 3.23
C TRP A 99 -8.99 -7.30 2.30
N VAL A 100 -9.77 -8.23 2.86
CA VAL A 100 -10.61 -9.14 2.08
C VAL A 100 -12.02 -8.57 2.01
N ASN A 101 -12.57 -8.41 0.80
CA ASN A 101 -13.91 -7.89 0.52
C ASN A 101 -14.25 -6.55 1.22
N SER A 102 -13.22 -5.74 1.46
CA SER A 102 -13.28 -4.41 2.04
C SER A 102 -12.05 -3.63 1.60
N HIS A 103 -11.98 -2.33 1.90
CA HIS A 103 -10.81 -1.51 1.60
C HIS A 103 -10.73 -0.33 2.56
N ALA A 104 -9.53 0.00 3.02
CA ALA A 104 -9.25 1.16 3.88
C ALA A 104 -10.10 1.23 5.17
N ILE A 105 -10.54 0.09 5.70
CA ILE A 105 -11.15 0.02 7.04
C ILE A 105 -10.02 -0.09 8.06
N LEU A 106 -9.82 0.97 8.83
CA LEU A 106 -8.79 1.06 9.87
C LEU A 106 -9.42 1.00 11.26
N SER A 107 -8.76 0.30 12.17
CA SER A 107 -9.16 0.16 13.57
C SER A 107 -8.01 0.61 14.47
N PRO A 108 -8.23 1.51 15.45
CA PRO A 108 -7.16 2.04 16.30
C PRO A 108 -6.39 0.98 17.10
N ASP A 109 -7.01 -0.17 17.36
CA ASP A 109 -6.45 -1.31 18.08
C ASP A 109 -5.64 -2.27 17.19
N VAL A 110 -5.67 -2.11 15.87
CA VAL A 110 -4.94 -2.95 14.91
C VAL A 110 -3.68 -2.20 14.43
N PRO A 111 -2.49 -2.79 14.55
CA PRO A 111 -1.26 -2.20 14.01
C PRO A 111 -1.35 -1.90 12.51
N PHE A 112 -0.96 -0.70 12.11
CA PHE A 112 -0.92 -0.23 10.73
C PHE A 112 0.46 0.29 10.36
N GLY A 113 0.96 -0.08 9.19
CA GLY A 113 2.24 0.38 8.68
C GLY A 113 2.73 -0.52 7.56
N GLY A 114 3.58 0.01 6.70
CA GLY A 114 3.94 -0.65 5.45
C GLY A 114 5.00 -1.74 5.57
N ARG A 115 5.22 -2.40 4.45
CA ARG A 115 6.42 -3.18 4.12
C ARG A 115 7.24 -2.43 3.07
N LYS A 116 8.48 -2.88 2.85
CA LYS A 116 9.39 -2.33 1.83
C LYS A 116 9.59 -0.81 2.01
N GLU A 117 9.52 -0.03 0.93
CA GLU A 117 9.69 1.42 0.97
C GLU A 117 8.49 2.16 1.60
N SER A 118 7.38 1.47 1.90
CA SER A 118 6.23 2.06 2.60
C SER A 118 6.45 2.26 4.11
N GLY A 119 7.64 1.95 4.62
CA GLY A 119 8.08 2.36 5.96
C GLY A 119 8.54 1.22 6.87
N VAL A 120 9.06 1.61 8.03
CA VAL A 120 9.55 0.74 9.10
C VAL A 120 8.80 1.05 10.39
N GLY A 121 8.46 0.02 11.17
CA GLY A 121 7.65 0.16 12.39
C GLY A 121 6.16 0.04 12.13
N ARG A 122 5.35 0.23 13.18
CA ARG A 122 3.89 0.15 13.11
C ARG A 122 3.25 1.20 14.00
N GLN A 123 2.34 1.97 13.45
CA GLN A 123 1.47 2.88 14.20
C GLN A 123 0.17 2.16 14.59
N MET A 124 -0.59 2.75 15.51
CA MET A 124 -1.79 2.16 16.10
C MET A 124 -1.50 0.87 16.87
N GLY A 125 -2.54 0.27 17.46
CA GLY A 125 -2.45 -0.95 18.27
C GLY A 125 -1.44 -0.87 19.41
N GLU A 126 -1.10 -2.04 19.96
CA GLU A 126 -0.11 -2.16 21.03
C GLU A 126 1.30 -1.75 20.58
N SER A 127 1.62 -1.89 19.28
CA SER A 127 2.91 -1.49 18.72
C SER A 127 3.27 -0.02 18.97
N THR A 128 2.27 0.86 19.06
CA THR A 128 2.51 2.28 19.35
C THR A 128 3.13 2.49 20.73
N VAL A 129 2.82 1.62 21.71
CA VAL A 129 3.38 1.74 23.06
C VAL A 129 4.87 1.45 23.05
N ASP A 130 5.30 0.37 22.40
CA ASP A 130 6.72 0.07 22.24
C ASP A 130 7.44 1.18 21.45
N ASP A 131 6.87 1.65 20.34
CA ASP A 131 7.50 2.67 19.47
C ASP A 131 7.59 4.07 20.12
N ASN A 132 6.80 4.34 21.18
CA ASN A 132 6.81 5.61 21.91
C ASN A 132 7.35 5.49 23.35
N THR A 133 8.04 4.39 23.68
CA THR A 133 8.69 4.21 24.98
C THR A 133 10.17 3.87 24.83
N GLU A 134 10.99 4.28 25.80
CA GLU A 134 12.42 4.00 25.82
C GLU A 134 12.76 3.00 26.94
N LYS A 135 13.41 1.88 26.58
CA LYS A 135 13.68 0.79 27.52
C LYS A 135 14.95 1.10 28.32
N LYS A 136 14.80 1.38 29.61
CA LYS A 136 15.95 1.56 30.52
C LYS A 136 16.28 0.26 31.27
N ILE A 137 17.48 -0.27 31.03
CA ILE A 137 17.99 -1.44 31.76
C ILE A 137 18.86 -0.96 32.94
N VAL A 138 18.50 -1.37 34.16
CA VAL A 138 19.30 -1.13 35.38
C VAL A 138 19.74 -2.46 35.95
N ARG A 139 21.06 -2.70 36.02
CA ARG A 139 21.65 -3.93 36.56
C ARG A 139 22.31 -3.66 37.90
N ILE A 140 21.84 -4.34 38.95
CA ILE A 140 22.45 -4.29 40.29
C ILE A 140 23.18 -5.62 40.53
N PRO A 141 24.52 -5.63 40.65
CA PRO A 141 25.26 -6.85 40.97
C PRO A 141 24.99 -7.30 42.40
N LYS A 142 25.00 -8.62 42.63
CA LYS A 142 24.88 -9.19 43.98
C LYS A 142 26.10 -8.78 44.82
N ALA A 143 25.87 -8.30 46.05
CA ALA A 143 26.94 -7.97 46.97
C ALA A 143 27.84 -9.20 47.21
N LYS A 144 29.17 -9.02 47.16
CA LYS A 144 30.09 -10.06 47.64
C LYS A 144 29.85 -10.23 49.14
N LYS A 145 29.54 -11.46 49.59
CA LYS A 145 29.51 -11.77 51.03
C LYS A 145 30.90 -11.48 51.58
N SER A 146 31.01 -10.54 52.52
CA SER A 146 32.23 -10.35 53.31
C SER A 146 32.46 -11.62 54.12
N LYS A 147 33.63 -12.26 53.96
CA LYS A 147 34.11 -13.23 54.95
C LYS A 147 34.75 -12.40 56.07
N LEU A 148 34.00 -12.16 57.13
CA LEU A 148 34.55 -11.85 58.44
C LEU A 148 34.53 -13.14 59.27
#